data_AF-A0A7S4B1X0-F1
#
_entry.id   AF-A0A7S4B1X0-F1
#
_cell.length_a   1.000
_cell.length_b   1.000
_cell.length_c   1.000
_cell.angle_alpha   90.00
_cell.angle_beta   90.00
_cell.angle_gamma   90.00
#
_symmetry.space_group_name_H-M   'P 1'
#
loop_
_entity.id
_entity.type
_entity.pdbx_description
1 polymer ?
#
loop_
_entity_poly.entity_id
_entity_poly.type
_entity_poly.pdbx_seq_one_letter_code
_entity_poly.pdbx_strand_id
1 'polypeptide(L)'
;MLALNTMRRLQASMIPTPQRHAMRTFAGASSMLFPLRLKAVHWKSHKSNTTCSLAVGRLLSRGFSADGPSHPRLVPESQAGDTFDGPGQTAEARHIVSPDASPDEASSIPEPPAPVKHFVNLSNGVEAIEDLSRAGVPVGELAFCRIQSSHCEQNDYVSILNSLDANMLTYLALGFECRVYDFGSRGAIWSQTAIDAGPGKSEFLYIPRALWWGLEWQRYALNQLWLLPDKPTPLLHGYNVQKLFQKYFRDVPQKVRQRIRFHRAFLTPGLRSVRLKGYFAPAQTDGAREQHAKLLASFFTESFRLERERGVPPLPEAFGMKEFDTHKYSHGLSNKSTKDKSQK
;
A
#
# COMPACT_ATOMS: atom_id res chain seq x y z
N MET A 1 23.20 52.80 -41.14
CA MET A 1 22.01 52.17 -40.54
C MET A 1 22.43 51.67 -39.15
N LEU A 2 22.36 52.50 -38.10
CA LEU A 2 21.24 52.59 -37.14
C LEU A 2 20.80 51.19 -36.63
N ALA A 3 20.77 50.85 -35.36
CA ALA A 3 21.36 51.33 -34.12
C ALA A 3 21.04 50.23 -33.08
N LEU A 4 22.04 49.78 -32.31
CA LEU A 4 21.81 49.18 -30.99
C LEU A 4 21.38 50.29 -30.04
N ASN A 5 20.26 50.14 -29.31
CA ASN A 5 20.09 50.59 -27.92
C ASN A 5 18.65 50.39 -27.39
N THR A 6 18.56 50.17 -26.06
CA THR A 6 17.43 50.46 -25.15
C THR A 6 16.16 49.60 -25.29
N MET A 7 15.63 48.92 -24.26
CA MET A 7 15.36 49.40 -22.90
C MET A 7 15.45 48.28 -21.84
N ARG A 8 16.35 48.50 -20.86
CA ARG A 8 16.20 48.07 -19.47
C ARG A 8 15.62 49.24 -18.68
N ARG A 9 14.82 48.93 -17.66
CA ARG A 9 14.22 49.79 -16.62
C ARG A 9 12.89 50.46 -16.99
N LEU A 10 11.80 49.97 -16.36
CA LEU A 10 10.94 50.73 -15.45
C LEU A 10 9.83 49.80 -14.93
N GLN A 11 9.99 49.30 -13.70
CA GLN A 11 8.90 49.20 -12.69
C GLN A 11 9.49 48.64 -11.39
N ALA A 12 10.11 49.55 -10.64
CA ALA A 12 10.20 49.46 -9.20
C ALA A 12 9.06 50.32 -8.65
N SER A 13 8.13 49.70 -7.93
CA SER A 13 7.36 50.24 -6.79
C SER A 13 6.10 49.43 -6.62
N MET A 14 6.10 48.54 -5.63
CA MET A 14 4.96 48.17 -4.78
C MET A 14 5.43 47.03 -3.86
N ILE A 15 6.24 47.41 -2.87
CA ILE A 15 6.50 46.58 -1.68
C ILE A 15 5.39 46.93 -0.69
N PRO A 16 4.48 46.02 -0.34
CA PRO A 16 3.60 46.25 0.81
C PRO A 16 4.41 46.07 2.09
N THR A 17 4.54 47.16 2.83
CA THR A 17 5.07 47.23 4.20
C THR A 17 4.20 46.37 5.12
N PRO A 18 4.75 45.42 5.90
CA PRO A 18 3.98 44.81 6.97
C PRO A 18 3.83 45.81 8.12
N GLN A 19 2.58 46.12 8.46
CA GLN A 19 2.22 46.93 9.63
C GLN A 19 2.76 46.27 10.91
N ARG A 20 3.62 47.01 11.61
CA ARG A 20 4.03 46.73 12.99
C ARG A 20 2.80 46.88 13.89
N HIS A 21 2.23 45.77 14.34
CA HIS A 21 1.38 45.79 15.53
C HIS A 21 2.25 45.82 16.78
N ALA A 22 1.94 46.78 17.64
CA ALA A 22 2.63 47.09 18.87
C ALA A 22 2.72 45.89 19.81
N MET A 23 3.95 45.55 20.21
CA MET A 23 4.22 44.80 21.43
C MET A 23 3.80 45.64 22.63
N ARG A 24 2.71 45.24 23.29
CA ARG A 24 2.46 45.61 24.68
C ARG A 24 3.27 44.69 25.57
N THR A 25 4.22 45.27 26.26
CA THR A 25 4.91 44.70 27.41
C THR A 25 3.90 44.48 28.54
N PHE A 26 3.80 43.24 29.04
CA PHE A 26 3.26 42.96 30.37
C PHE A 26 4.32 42.17 31.14
N ALA A 27 4.97 42.86 32.07
CA ALA A 27 5.67 42.25 33.19
C ALA A 27 4.62 41.95 34.28
N GLY A 28 4.67 40.77 34.88
CA GLY A 28 3.83 40.49 36.06
C GLY A 28 3.54 39.03 36.33
N ALA A 29 4.49 38.38 37.01
CA ALA A 29 4.32 37.52 38.18
C ALA A 29 3.46 36.23 38.15
N SER A 30 4.05 35.26 38.87
CA SER A 30 3.43 34.22 39.68
C SER A 30 3.08 32.88 39.04
N SER A 31 3.97 31.94 39.37
CA SER A 31 3.73 30.52 39.58
C SER A 31 2.34 30.20 40.15
N MET A 32 1.56 29.41 39.43
CA MET A 32 0.55 28.53 40.03
C MET A 32 0.61 27.18 39.34
N LEU A 33 1.07 26.19 40.10
CA LEU A 33 0.90 24.77 39.85
C LEU A 33 -0.61 24.46 39.84
N PHE A 34 -1.14 24.03 38.70
CA PHE A 34 -2.47 23.41 38.62
C PHE A 34 -2.33 21.90 38.35
N PRO A 35 -2.97 21.03 39.15
CA PRO A 35 -2.97 19.60 38.93
C PRO A 35 -3.94 19.24 37.80
N LEU A 36 -3.43 18.55 36.77
CA LEU A 36 -4.25 17.91 35.73
C LEU A 36 -5.04 16.73 36.34
N ARG A 37 -6.31 16.98 36.68
CA ARG A 37 -7.31 15.92 36.89
C ARG A 37 -7.79 15.40 35.53
N LEU A 38 -7.36 14.19 35.18
CA LEU A 38 -7.97 13.37 34.15
C LEU A 38 -9.44 13.09 34.53
N LYS A 39 -10.39 13.75 33.84
CA LYS A 39 -11.80 13.37 33.88
C LYS A 39 -12.02 12.25 32.85
N ALA A 40 -12.38 11.08 33.36
CA ALA A 40 -12.88 9.97 32.56
C ALA A 40 -14.14 10.41 31.79
N VAL A 41 -14.09 10.36 30.46
CA VAL A 41 -15.25 10.56 29.60
C VAL A 41 -16.02 9.24 29.56
N HIS A 42 -17.17 9.23 30.20
CA HIS A 42 -18.12 8.12 30.17
C HIS A 42 -18.96 8.24 28.88
N TRP A 43 -18.68 7.40 27.89
CA TRP A 43 -19.44 7.34 26.64
C TRP A 43 -20.72 6.53 26.85
N LYS A 44 -21.87 7.20 26.92
CA LYS A 44 -23.20 6.56 26.92
C LYS A 44 -23.61 6.22 25.49
N SER A 45 -23.74 4.91 25.22
CA SER A 45 -24.35 4.37 24.00
C SER A 45 -25.86 4.63 24.00
N HIS A 46 -26.33 5.43 23.04
CA HIS A 46 -27.75 5.52 22.72
C HIS A 46 -28.11 4.41 21.72
N LYS A 47 -28.90 3.43 22.19
CA LYS A 47 -29.67 2.52 21.35
C LYS A 47 -30.96 3.24 20.94
N SER A 48 -31.17 3.43 19.64
CA SER A 48 -32.49 3.74 19.09
C SER A 48 -33.06 2.48 18.45
N ASN A 49 -34.09 1.93 19.10
CA ASN A 49 -35.05 1.01 18.49
C ASN A 49 -36.03 1.84 17.65
N THR A 50 -36.17 1.50 16.37
CA THR A 50 -37.41 1.79 15.64
C THR A 50 -37.76 0.59 14.80
N THR A 51 -38.74 -0.15 15.30
CA THR A 51 -39.57 -1.14 14.61
C THR A 51 -40.31 -0.48 13.45
N CYS A 52 -40.23 -1.06 12.26
CA CYS A 52 -41.27 -0.92 11.24
C CYS A 52 -41.68 -2.32 10.78
N SER A 53 -42.88 -2.70 11.18
CA SER A 53 -43.59 -3.91 10.79
C SER A 53 -44.17 -3.68 9.39
N LEU A 54 -43.84 -4.54 8.44
CA LEU A 54 -44.64 -4.73 7.24
C LEU A 54 -44.74 -6.23 6.98
N ALA A 55 -45.95 -6.73 7.16
CA ALA A 55 -46.38 -8.07 6.86
C ALA A 55 -46.41 -8.28 5.34
N VAL A 56 -45.74 -9.32 4.86
CA VAL A 56 -46.04 -9.95 3.57
C VAL A 56 -45.99 -11.47 3.75
N GLY A 57 -47.04 -12.12 3.28
CA GLY A 57 -47.46 -13.46 3.66
C GLY A 57 -46.51 -14.60 3.27
N ARG A 58 -46.60 -15.67 4.06
CA ARG A 58 -46.16 -17.01 3.69
C ARG A 58 -47.13 -17.58 2.66
N LEU A 59 -46.61 -17.96 1.49
CA LEU A 59 -47.15 -19.07 0.73
C LEU A 59 -46.02 -20.05 0.40
N LEU A 60 -46.30 -21.32 0.65
CA LEU A 60 -45.44 -22.48 0.44
C LEU A 60 -45.10 -22.65 -1.05
N SER A 61 -43.88 -23.11 -1.37
CA SER A 61 -43.66 -24.43 -2.01
C SER A 61 -42.34 -24.54 -2.77
N ARG A 62 -41.71 -25.72 -2.61
CA ARG A 62 -40.93 -26.49 -3.59
C ARG A 62 -39.49 -26.06 -3.92
N GLY A 63 -38.57 -26.75 -3.23
CA GLY A 63 -37.63 -27.69 -3.82
C GLY A 63 -36.88 -27.29 -5.08
N PHE A 64 -35.61 -26.97 -4.94
CA PHE A 64 -34.62 -27.11 -6.00
C PHE A 64 -33.39 -27.83 -5.43
N SER A 65 -33.23 -29.08 -5.85
CA SER A 65 -32.00 -29.86 -5.76
C SER A 65 -31.08 -29.36 -6.85
N ALA A 66 -29.87 -28.91 -6.49
CA ALA A 66 -28.83 -28.56 -7.43
C ALA A 66 -27.70 -29.59 -7.28
N ASP A 67 -27.78 -30.66 -8.07
CA ASP A 67 -26.64 -31.51 -8.37
C ASP A 67 -25.65 -30.71 -9.23
N GLY A 68 -24.54 -30.33 -8.62
CA GLY A 68 -23.36 -29.79 -9.29
C GLY A 68 -22.32 -30.89 -9.54
N PRO A 69 -21.53 -30.80 -10.61
CA PRO A 69 -20.67 -31.89 -11.07
C PRO A 69 -19.50 -32.14 -10.13
N SER A 70 -19.27 -33.44 -9.91
CA SER A 70 -18.19 -34.09 -9.18
C SER A 70 -16.80 -33.55 -9.51
N HIS A 71 -16.11 -33.02 -8.50
CA HIS A 71 -14.67 -32.82 -8.52
C HIS A 71 -13.91 -34.16 -8.47
N PRO A 72 -12.74 -34.27 -9.11
CA PRO A 72 -11.91 -35.46 -9.03
C PRO A 72 -11.35 -35.65 -7.61
N ARG A 73 -11.54 -36.88 -7.13
CA ARG A 73 -11.14 -37.43 -5.85
C ARG A 73 -9.61 -37.39 -5.71
N LEU A 74 -9.09 -36.61 -4.77
CA LEU A 74 -7.70 -36.68 -4.36
C LEU A 74 -7.45 -38.02 -3.64
N VAL A 75 -6.39 -38.69 -4.08
CA VAL A 75 -5.89 -39.99 -3.58
C VAL A 75 -5.37 -39.80 -2.14
N PRO A 76 -5.69 -40.70 -1.19
CA PRO A 76 -5.09 -40.65 0.14
C PRO A 76 -3.63 -41.12 0.08
N GLU A 77 -2.76 -40.26 0.61
CA GLU A 77 -1.34 -40.51 0.83
C GLU A 77 -1.18 -41.66 1.84
N SER A 78 -0.59 -42.75 1.39
CA SER A 78 -0.39 -43.96 2.17
C SER A 78 0.71 -43.74 3.21
N GLN A 79 0.35 -44.00 4.47
CA GLN A 79 1.30 -44.27 5.54
C GLN A 79 2.09 -45.54 5.19
N ALA A 80 3.40 -45.40 5.04
CA ALA A 80 4.34 -46.51 5.15
C ALA A 80 5.35 -46.12 6.23
N GLY A 81 5.19 -46.72 7.40
CA GLY A 81 6.27 -46.83 8.35
C GLY A 81 7.25 -47.87 7.82
N ASP A 82 8.54 -47.60 7.97
CA ASP A 82 9.54 -48.65 7.98
C ASP A 82 10.55 -48.35 9.08
N THR A 83 10.49 -49.22 10.09
CA THR A 83 11.45 -49.44 11.15
C THR A 83 12.77 -49.91 10.56
N PHE A 84 13.87 -49.22 10.88
CA PHE A 84 15.21 -49.75 10.65
C PHE A 84 16.03 -49.62 11.94
N ASP A 85 16.03 -50.71 12.72
CA ASP A 85 16.98 -50.95 13.80
C ASP A 85 18.22 -51.64 13.22
N GLY A 86 19.41 -51.13 13.57
CA GLY A 86 20.68 -51.77 13.24
C GLY A 86 21.88 -51.05 13.86
N PRO A 87 22.63 -51.67 14.80
CA PRO A 87 23.71 -51.03 15.55
C PRO A 87 25.06 -51.18 14.83
N GLY A 88 25.94 -50.19 15.01
CA GLY A 88 27.29 -50.24 14.45
C GLY A 88 28.19 -49.11 14.96
N GLN A 89 28.70 -49.28 16.18
CA GLN A 89 29.82 -48.50 16.70
C GLN A 89 31.09 -48.75 15.87
N THR A 90 31.73 -47.69 15.38
CA THR A 90 33.20 -47.56 15.22
C THR A 90 33.51 -46.05 15.26
N ALA A 91 34.14 -45.59 16.34
CA ALA A 91 35.59 -45.40 16.47
C ALA A 91 36.07 -44.08 15.84
N GLU A 92 36.27 -43.15 16.78
CA GLU A 92 37.06 -41.91 16.80
C GLU A 92 38.01 -41.63 15.62
N ALA A 93 37.80 -40.48 14.98
CA ALA A 93 38.87 -39.66 14.41
C ALA A 93 38.55 -38.18 14.70
N ARG A 94 39.11 -37.66 15.79
CA ARG A 94 38.99 -36.25 16.19
C ARG A 94 39.87 -35.41 15.26
N HIS A 95 39.28 -34.90 14.19
CA HIS A 95 39.90 -33.86 13.38
C HIS A 95 39.77 -32.53 14.13
N ILE A 96 40.91 -32.02 14.59
CA ILE A 96 41.04 -30.67 15.15
C ILE A 96 40.76 -29.69 14.00
N VAL A 97 39.56 -29.11 13.99
CA VAL A 97 39.20 -27.99 13.10
C VAL A 97 39.25 -26.73 13.96
N SER A 98 40.19 -25.84 13.63
CA SER A 98 40.39 -24.55 14.26
C SER A 98 39.09 -23.73 14.30
N PRO A 99 38.65 -23.22 15.46
CA PRO A 99 37.47 -22.40 15.58
C PRO A 99 37.86 -20.92 15.60
N ASP A 100 38.36 -20.36 14.50
CA ASP A 100 38.76 -18.94 14.46
C ASP A 100 38.57 -18.28 13.07
N ALA A 101 37.44 -18.56 12.44
CA ALA A 101 36.91 -17.70 11.38
C ALA A 101 35.53 -17.23 11.80
N SER A 102 35.48 -16.07 12.46
CA SER A 102 34.27 -15.32 12.75
C SER A 102 33.44 -15.16 11.46
N PRO A 103 32.21 -15.70 11.40
CA PRO A 103 31.37 -15.67 10.18
C PRO A 103 30.87 -14.29 9.79
N ASP A 104 31.12 -13.26 10.60
CA ASP A 104 30.41 -11.97 10.54
C ASP A 104 31.05 -10.93 9.59
N GLU A 105 32.21 -11.20 8.99
CA GLU A 105 32.84 -10.27 8.01
C GLU A 105 32.58 -10.62 6.54
N ALA A 106 31.97 -11.78 6.24
CA ALA A 106 31.63 -12.12 4.87
C ALA A 106 30.34 -11.41 4.45
N SER A 107 30.49 -10.39 3.60
CA SER A 107 29.47 -9.78 2.73
C SER A 107 28.87 -8.44 3.19
N SER A 108 29.72 -7.43 3.34
CA SER A 108 29.32 -6.02 3.20
C SER A 108 29.40 -5.54 1.75
N ILE A 109 29.23 -6.42 0.75
CA ILE A 109 29.10 -5.98 -0.64
C ILE A 109 27.76 -5.23 -0.71
N PRO A 110 27.74 -3.93 -1.03
CA PRO A 110 26.50 -3.18 -1.14
C PRO A 110 25.63 -3.85 -2.19
N GLU A 111 24.42 -4.27 -1.81
CA GLU A 111 23.46 -4.81 -2.75
C GLU A 111 23.28 -3.82 -3.91
N PRO A 112 23.22 -4.29 -5.17
CA PRO A 112 22.97 -3.41 -6.29
C PRO A 112 21.64 -2.67 -6.05
N PRO A 113 21.52 -1.40 -6.49
CA PRO A 113 20.33 -0.61 -6.25
C PRO A 113 19.11 -1.32 -6.82
N ALA A 114 18.09 -1.48 -5.99
CA ALA A 114 16.83 -2.12 -6.39
C ALA A 114 16.16 -1.31 -7.51
N PRO A 115 15.56 -1.97 -8.52
CA PRO A 115 14.71 -1.26 -9.46
C PRO A 115 13.53 -0.62 -8.71
N VAL A 116 13.09 0.56 -9.13
CA VAL A 116 12.10 1.37 -8.42
C VAL A 116 10.78 1.37 -9.18
N LYS A 117 9.67 1.30 -8.44
CA LYS A 117 8.32 1.55 -8.98
C LYS A 117 7.62 2.62 -8.16
N HIS A 118 7.03 3.59 -8.85
CA HIS A 118 6.37 4.73 -8.23
C HIS A 118 4.86 4.53 -8.17
N PHE A 119 4.27 4.75 -7.00
CA PHE A 119 2.85 4.58 -6.74
C PHE A 119 2.25 5.85 -6.15
N VAL A 120 1.25 6.41 -6.81
CA VAL A 120 0.49 7.57 -6.31
C VAL A 120 -0.72 7.06 -5.53
N ASN A 121 -0.88 7.46 -4.26
CA ASN A 121 -2.11 7.19 -3.51
C ASN A 121 -3.25 8.06 -4.06
N LEU A 122 -4.37 7.44 -4.44
CA LEU A 122 -5.57 8.09 -4.99
C LEU A 122 -6.37 8.84 -3.90
N SER A 123 -5.72 9.85 -3.34
CA SER A 123 -6.23 10.90 -2.45
C SER A 123 -5.45 12.17 -2.79
N ASN A 124 -4.92 12.87 -1.80
CA ASN A 124 -4.09 14.06 -2.04
C ASN A 124 -2.73 13.71 -2.68
N GLY A 125 -2.32 12.43 -2.69
CA GLY A 125 -1.13 11.98 -3.43
C GLY A 125 -1.12 12.33 -4.92
N VAL A 126 -2.27 12.58 -5.54
CA VAL A 126 -2.36 13.05 -6.94
C VAL A 126 -1.56 14.34 -7.17
N GLU A 127 -1.44 15.19 -6.15
CA GLU A 127 -0.64 16.42 -6.21
C GLU A 127 0.86 16.16 -6.45
N ALA A 128 1.35 14.95 -6.13
CA ALA A 128 2.74 14.57 -6.36
C ALA A 128 3.09 14.38 -7.84
N ILE A 129 2.11 14.22 -8.73
CA ILE A 129 2.35 13.87 -10.14
C ILE A 129 3.22 14.93 -10.85
N GLU A 130 2.94 16.21 -10.61
CA GLU A 130 3.70 17.30 -11.24
C GLU A 130 5.15 17.36 -10.71
N ASP A 131 5.35 17.18 -9.40
CA ASP A 131 6.67 17.12 -8.80
C ASP A 131 7.48 15.93 -9.31
N LEU A 132 6.83 14.77 -9.46
CA LEU A 132 7.45 13.55 -9.99
C LEU A 132 7.85 13.71 -11.45
N SER A 133 6.98 14.30 -12.27
CA SER A 133 7.29 14.63 -13.66
C SER A 133 8.48 15.60 -13.75
N ARG A 134 8.49 16.66 -12.93
CA ARG A 134 9.63 17.60 -12.83
C ARG A 134 10.93 16.93 -12.35
N ALA A 135 10.83 15.92 -11.50
CA ALA A 135 11.96 15.11 -11.06
C ALA A 135 12.43 14.08 -12.12
N GLY A 136 11.79 14.04 -13.29
CA GLY A 136 12.16 13.16 -14.39
C GLY A 136 11.62 11.74 -14.28
N VAL A 137 10.65 11.48 -13.38
CA VAL A 137 9.98 10.18 -13.32
C VAL A 137 9.12 10.00 -14.57
N PRO A 138 9.39 9.02 -15.43
CA PRO A 138 8.62 8.82 -16.64
C PRO A 138 7.18 8.49 -16.30
N VAL A 139 6.28 9.02 -17.11
CA VAL A 139 4.84 8.84 -16.97
C VAL A 139 4.42 7.37 -16.95
N GLY A 140 4.98 6.53 -17.82
CA GLY A 140 4.72 5.08 -17.84
C GLY A 140 5.27 4.31 -16.63
N GLU A 141 6.11 4.93 -15.81
CA GLU A 141 6.62 4.34 -14.58
C GLU A 141 5.71 4.60 -13.37
N LEU A 142 4.77 5.54 -13.47
CA LEU A 142 3.79 5.81 -12.43
C LEU A 142 2.67 4.75 -12.45
N ALA A 143 2.40 4.20 -11.28
CA ALA A 143 1.24 3.39 -10.99
C ALA A 143 0.40 4.07 -9.91
N PHE A 144 -0.81 3.57 -9.70
CA PHE A 144 -1.73 4.13 -8.72
C PHE A 144 -2.10 3.07 -7.68
N CYS A 145 -2.32 3.51 -6.46
CA CYS A 145 -2.83 2.66 -5.39
C CYS A 145 -3.88 3.42 -4.58
N ARG A 146 -4.59 2.73 -3.71
CA ARG A 146 -5.51 3.36 -2.78
C ARG A 146 -5.28 2.83 -1.38
N ILE A 147 -4.74 3.67 -0.50
CA ILE A 147 -4.61 3.39 0.93
C ILE A 147 -5.47 4.42 1.67
N GLN A 148 -6.59 3.94 2.23
CA GLN A 148 -7.56 4.80 2.90
C GLN A 148 -7.13 5.08 4.34
N SER A 149 -6.91 6.36 4.66
CA SER A 149 -6.64 6.80 6.03
C SER A 149 -7.78 6.46 6.99
N SER A 150 -9.03 6.44 6.51
CA SER A 150 -10.21 6.04 7.30
C SER A 150 -10.12 4.60 7.81
N HIS A 151 -9.55 3.67 7.02
CA HIS A 151 -9.31 2.30 7.50
C HIS A 151 -8.25 2.28 8.60
N CYS A 152 -7.23 3.14 8.50
CA CYS A 152 -6.22 3.29 9.56
C CYS A 152 -6.84 3.83 10.85
N GLU A 153 -7.68 4.86 10.75
CA GLU A 153 -8.41 5.46 11.89
C GLU A 153 -9.33 4.46 12.59
N GLN A 154 -9.98 3.60 11.82
CA GLN A 154 -10.89 2.57 12.32
C GLN A 154 -10.16 1.32 12.82
N ASN A 155 -8.82 1.25 12.70
CA ASN A 155 -8.04 0.03 12.93
C ASN A 155 -8.52 -1.15 12.06
N ASP A 156 -9.03 -0.89 10.86
CA ASP A 156 -9.47 -1.92 9.92
C ASP A 156 -8.28 -2.46 9.11
N TYR A 157 -7.45 -3.22 9.81
CA TYR A 157 -6.25 -3.85 9.27
C TYR A 157 -6.52 -4.78 8.09
N VAL A 158 -7.71 -5.38 8.02
CA VAL A 158 -8.10 -6.27 6.93
C VAL A 158 -8.36 -5.47 5.67
N SER A 159 -9.11 -4.37 5.77
CA SER A 159 -9.36 -3.49 4.63
C SER A 159 -8.10 -2.79 4.12
N ILE A 160 -7.15 -2.44 4.99
CA ILE A 160 -5.83 -1.93 4.57
C ILE A 160 -5.06 -2.96 3.73
N LEU A 161 -5.14 -4.25 4.10
CA LEU A 161 -4.51 -5.31 3.29
C LEU A 161 -5.27 -5.54 1.98
N ASN A 162 -6.60 -5.51 2.01
CA ASN A 162 -7.41 -5.66 0.79
C ASN A 162 -7.12 -4.57 -0.24
N SER A 163 -6.70 -3.39 0.20
CA SER A 163 -6.35 -2.27 -0.67
C SER A 163 -4.99 -2.40 -1.38
N LEU A 164 -4.18 -3.42 -1.05
CA LEU A 164 -3.00 -3.78 -1.82
C LEU A 164 -3.40 -4.31 -3.20
N ASP A 165 -2.97 -3.59 -4.23
CA ASP A 165 -3.16 -3.95 -5.63
C ASP A 165 -2.23 -5.10 -6.07
N ALA A 166 -2.70 -5.91 -7.02
CA ALA A 166 -1.96 -7.06 -7.53
C ALA A 166 -0.64 -6.67 -8.21
N ASN A 167 -0.57 -5.50 -8.88
CA ASN A 167 0.67 -5.03 -9.49
C ASN A 167 1.69 -4.67 -8.42
N MET A 168 1.29 -3.95 -7.37
CA MET A 168 2.17 -3.60 -6.26
C MET A 168 2.72 -4.86 -5.57
N LEU A 169 1.86 -5.84 -5.29
CA LEU A 169 2.27 -7.13 -4.72
C LEU A 169 3.30 -7.85 -5.60
N THR A 170 3.10 -7.82 -6.92
CA THR A 170 4.01 -8.45 -7.88
C THR A 170 5.36 -7.74 -7.92
N TYR A 171 5.39 -6.40 -8.03
CA TYR A 171 6.65 -5.65 -8.01
C TYR A 171 7.43 -5.85 -6.72
N LEU A 172 6.76 -5.81 -5.56
CA LEU A 172 7.39 -6.07 -4.26
C LEU A 172 7.96 -7.49 -4.19
N ALA A 173 7.25 -8.49 -4.70
CA ALA A 173 7.73 -9.87 -4.74
C ALA A 173 8.97 -10.00 -5.63
N LEU A 174 8.98 -9.33 -6.78
CA LEU A 174 10.11 -9.27 -7.70
C LEU A 174 11.29 -8.41 -7.17
N GLY A 175 11.22 -7.91 -5.93
CA GLY A 175 12.31 -7.21 -5.27
C GLY A 175 12.45 -5.73 -5.63
N PHE A 176 11.45 -5.15 -6.31
CA PHE A 176 11.41 -3.71 -6.57
C PHE A 176 11.25 -2.94 -5.26
N GLU A 177 11.83 -1.74 -5.23
CA GLU A 177 11.45 -0.72 -4.26
C GLU A 177 10.18 -0.02 -4.72
N CYS A 178 9.07 -0.24 -4.02
CA CYS A 178 7.82 0.47 -4.28
C CYS A 178 7.76 1.74 -3.42
N ARG A 179 7.72 2.90 -4.08
CA ARG A 179 7.62 4.22 -3.46
C ARG A 179 6.19 4.73 -3.57
N VAL A 180 5.52 4.92 -2.44
CA VAL A 180 4.15 5.41 -2.37
C VAL A 180 4.13 6.88 -1.98
N TYR A 181 3.49 7.71 -2.80
CA TYR A 181 3.37 9.15 -2.61
C TYR A 181 1.97 9.49 -2.11
N ASP A 182 1.90 10.18 -0.98
CA ASP A 182 0.64 10.75 -0.47
C ASP A 182 0.91 12.10 0.18
N PHE A 183 0.15 13.12 -0.23
CA PHE A 183 0.30 14.44 0.34
C PHE A 183 -0.72 14.66 1.46
N GLY A 184 -0.39 15.59 2.33
CA GLY A 184 -0.99 15.65 3.64
C GLY A 184 -1.46 17.03 4.06
N SER A 185 -2.67 17.12 4.60
CA SER A 185 -3.30 18.39 5.00
C SER A 185 -3.67 18.49 6.49
N ARG A 186 -4.06 17.38 7.15
CA ARG A 186 -4.54 17.27 8.57
C ARG A 186 -4.10 15.98 9.35
N GLY A 187 -3.26 16.09 10.39
CA GLY A 187 -2.44 14.94 10.80
C GLY A 187 -1.48 15.21 11.96
N ALA A 188 -0.76 14.16 12.36
CA ALA A 188 0.12 14.19 13.53
C ALA A 188 1.31 15.11 13.26
N ILE A 189 1.54 16.00 14.22
CA ILE A 189 2.75 16.80 14.32
C ILE A 189 3.87 15.87 14.76
N TRP A 190 4.89 15.73 13.93
CA TRP A 190 6.14 15.09 14.35
C TRP A 190 7.12 16.20 14.69
N SER A 191 7.66 16.19 15.91
CA SER A 191 8.91 16.89 16.19
C SER A 191 10.03 15.98 15.73
N GLN A 192 10.49 16.13 14.50
CA GLN A 192 11.80 15.60 14.17
C GLN A 192 12.81 16.56 14.77
N THR A 193 13.73 16.04 15.59
CA THR A 193 14.97 16.78 15.87
C THR A 193 15.67 16.87 14.53
N ALA A 194 15.46 17.97 13.83
CA ALA A 194 15.98 18.13 12.49
C ALA A 194 17.50 18.06 12.62
N ILE A 195 18.08 17.04 11.99
CA ILE A 195 19.52 16.77 12.00
C ILE A 195 20.28 18.05 11.59
N ASP A 196 19.67 18.86 10.74
CA ASP A 196 20.24 20.09 10.18
C ASP A 196 19.70 21.40 10.79
N ALA A 197 18.66 21.38 11.63
CA ALA A 197 18.09 22.63 12.19
C ALA A 197 18.79 23.15 13.45
N GLY A 198 19.77 22.39 13.95
CA GLY A 198 20.48 22.65 15.20
C GLY A 198 19.73 22.15 16.44
N PRO A 199 20.43 22.00 17.57
CA PRO A 199 19.83 21.53 18.82
C PRO A 199 18.68 22.47 19.25
N GLY A 200 17.52 21.89 19.53
CA GLY A 200 16.34 22.62 20.05
C GLY A 200 15.33 23.11 19.00
N LYS A 201 15.57 22.95 17.70
CA LYS A 201 14.55 23.20 16.68
C LYS A 201 13.82 21.91 16.30
N SER A 202 12.56 21.85 16.68
CA SER A 202 11.62 20.83 16.19
C SER A 202 10.89 21.41 15.00
N GLU A 203 11.06 20.81 13.83
CA GLU A 203 10.18 21.10 12.69
C GLU A 203 8.93 20.23 12.82
N PHE A 204 7.77 20.84 12.58
CA PHE A 204 6.48 20.18 12.65
C PHE A 204 6.22 19.52 11.30
N LEU A 205 6.59 18.26 11.17
CA LEU A 205 6.34 17.51 9.95
C LEU A 205 4.97 16.86 9.98
N TYR A 206 4.30 17.00 8.86
CA TYR A 206 3.01 16.41 8.60
C TYR A 206 3.19 15.11 7.82
N ILE A 207 2.82 13.96 8.39
CA ILE A 207 2.85 12.68 7.67
C ILE A 207 1.43 12.10 7.57
N PRO A 208 0.91 11.81 6.35
CA PRO A 208 -0.39 11.16 6.17
C PRO A 208 -0.49 9.80 6.88
N ARG A 209 -1.63 9.52 7.53
CA ARG A 209 -1.93 8.22 8.17
C ARG A 209 -1.76 7.03 7.25
N ALA A 210 -2.14 7.17 5.98
CA ALA A 210 -1.98 6.13 4.99
C ALA A 210 -0.51 5.67 4.86
N LEU A 211 0.45 6.58 5.05
CA LEU A 211 1.87 6.26 5.00
C LEU A 211 2.37 5.71 6.32
N TRP A 212 2.35 6.50 7.40
CA TRP A 212 3.01 6.08 8.65
C TRP A 212 2.32 4.90 9.33
N TRP A 213 1.03 4.68 9.09
CA TRP A 213 0.28 3.53 9.62
C TRP A 213 0.00 2.49 8.54
N GLY A 214 -0.64 2.91 7.44
CA GLY A 214 -1.11 2.00 6.41
C GLY A 214 0.03 1.21 5.76
N LEU A 215 1.05 1.90 5.25
CA LEU A 215 2.22 1.24 4.64
C LEU A 215 2.98 0.41 5.67
N GLU A 216 3.10 0.89 6.90
CA GLU A 216 3.82 0.17 7.94
C GLU A 216 3.16 -1.17 8.27
N TRP A 217 1.82 -1.17 8.34
CA TRP A 217 1.05 -2.40 8.48
C TRP A 217 1.21 -3.34 7.29
N GLN A 218 1.13 -2.82 6.06
CA GLN A 218 1.33 -3.61 4.85
C GLN A 218 2.73 -4.23 4.82
N ARG A 219 3.77 -3.45 5.12
CA ARG A 219 5.17 -3.90 5.22
C ARG A 219 5.29 -5.03 6.24
N TYR A 220 4.77 -4.85 7.44
CA TYR A 220 4.79 -5.90 8.46
C TYR A 220 4.08 -7.18 7.98
N ALA A 221 2.84 -7.07 7.49
CA ALA A 221 2.04 -8.24 7.09
C ALA A 221 2.68 -9.01 5.92
N LEU A 222 3.25 -8.31 4.95
CA LEU A 222 3.92 -8.92 3.80
C LEU A 222 5.18 -9.68 4.21
N ASN A 223 6.07 -9.08 5.03
CA ASN A 223 7.25 -9.79 5.56
C ASN A 223 6.86 -11.09 6.28
N GLN A 224 5.76 -11.07 7.04
CA GLN A 224 5.27 -12.24 7.77
C GLN A 224 4.59 -13.28 6.87
N LEU A 225 3.83 -12.88 5.85
CA LEU A 225 3.13 -13.81 4.96
C LEU A 225 4.05 -14.47 3.94
N TRP A 226 5.10 -13.77 3.53
CA TRP A 226 6.11 -14.25 2.60
C TRP A 226 7.27 -15.00 3.27
N LEU A 227 7.31 -14.99 4.61
CA LEU A 227 8.35 -15.61 5.43
C LEU A 227 9.74 -15.08 5.07
N LEU A 228 9.86 -13.75 4.93
CA LEU A 228 11.13 -13.13 4.62
C LEU A 228 12.09 -13.21 5.83
N PRO A 229 13.41 -13.37 5.60
CA PRO A 229 14.40 -13.49 6.67
C PRO A 229 14.41 -12.32 7.64
N ASP A 230 14.41 -11.10 7.10
CA ASP A 230 14.49 -9.90 7.92
C ASP A 230 13.08 -9.50 8.35
N LYS A 231 12.89 -9.37 9.66
CA LYS A 231 11.61 -8.99 10.28
C LYS A 231 11.78 -7.64 10.95
N PRO A 232 11.79 -6.53 10.19
CA PRO A 232 11.96 -5.22 10.76
C PRO A 232 10.90 -4.97 11.83
N THR A 233 11.32 -4.40 12.96
CA THR A 233 10.40 -4.05 14.05
C THR A 233 9.45 -2.97 13.53
N PRO A 234 8.12 -3.20 13.58
CA PRO A 234 7.19 -2.19 13.09
C PRO A 234 7.10 -1.01 14.05
N LEU A 235 7.14 0.20 13.51
CA LEU A 235 7.16 1.46 14.26
C LEU A 235 6.03 2.39 13.81
N LEU A 236 5.20 2.84 14.76
CA LEU A 236 4.26 3.94 14.55
C LEU A 236 4.73 5.12 15.40
N HIS A 237 5.03 6.26 14.76
CA HIS A 237 5.58 7.43 15.47
C HIS A 237 6.84 7.11 16.30
N GLY A 238 7.69 6.21 15.81
CA GLY A 238 8.88 5.74 16.53
C GLY A 238 8.61 4.76 17.68
N TYR A 239 7.34 4.50 18.01
CA TYR A 239 6.97 3.51 19.03
C TYR A 239 6.91 2.12 18.43
N ASN A 240 7.52 1.15 19.12
CA ASN A 240 7.42 -0.26 18.76
C ASN A 240 5.97 -0.75 18.93
N VAL A 241 5.34 -1.14 17.82
CA VAL A 241 3.96 -1.64 17.78
C VAL A 241 3.88 -3.14 17.47
N GLN A 242 4.98 -3.88 17.58
CA GLN A 242 5.05 -5.28 17.18
C GLN A 242 3.98 -6.15 17.84
N LYS A 243 3.75 -6.00 19.15
CA LYS A 243 2.71 -6.75 19.86
C LYS A 243 1.29 -6.44 19.35
N LEU A 244 1.03 -5.16 19.05
CA LEU A 244 -0.25 -4.73 18.48
C LEU A 244 -0.46 -5.35 17.11
N PHE A 245 0.53 -5.25 16.23
CA PHE A 245 0.49 -5.80 14.89
C PHE A 245 0.38 -7.32 14.89
N GLN A 246 1.10 -8.01 15.78
CA GLN A 246 0.95 -9.46 15.97
C GLN A 246 -0.48 -9.85 16.35
N LYS A 247 -1.13 -9.10 17.26
CA LYS A 247 -2.52 -9.34 17.64
C LYS A 247 -3.43 -9.30 16.42
N TYR A 248 -3.45 -8.19 15.68
CA TYR A 248 -4.32 -8.03 14.51
C TYR A 248 -3.93 -8.95 13.35
N PHE A 249 -2.66 -9.33 13.24
CA PHE A 249 -2.22 -10.25 12.21
C PHE A 249 -2.81 -11.64 12.39
N ARG A 250 -3.06 -12.10 13.62
CA ARG A 250 -3.74 -13.38 13.88
C ARG A 250 -5.18 -13.36 13.34
N ASP A 251 -5.83 -12.22 13.41
CA ASP A 251 -7.24 -12.05 13.02
C ASP A 251 -7.44 -11.85 11.51
N VAL A 252 -6.36 -11.78 10.71
CA VAL A 252 -6.46 -11.66 9.24
C VAL A 252 -7.11 -12.91 8.64
N PRO A 253 -8.22 -12.78 7.88
CA PRO A 253 -8.92 -13.91 7.28
C PRO A 253 -8.06 -14.73 6.32
N GLN A 254 -8.29 -16.05 6.30
CA GLN A 254 -7.57 -17.01 5.43
C GLN A 254 -7.55 -16.58 3.96
N LYS A 255 -8.68 -16.09 3.43
CA LYS A 255 -8.81 -15.64 2.03
C LYS A 255 -7.85 -14.49 1.69
N VAL A 256 -7.70 -13.53 2.60
CA VAL A 256 -6.77 -12.39 2.43
C VAL A 256 -5.33 -12.88 2.49
N ARG A 257 -5.01 -13.78 3.43
CA ARG A 257 -3.68 -14.41 3.52
C ARG A 257 -3.33 -15.17 2.24
N GLN A 258 -4.26 -15.96 1.70
CA GLN A 258 -4.06 -16.74 0.47
C GLN A 258 -3.81 -15.84 -0.73
N ARG A 259 -4.61 -14.78 -0.91
CA ARG A 259 -4.41 -13.80 -2.00
C ARG A 259 -3.01 -13.19 -1.96
N ILE A 260 -2.52 -12.82 -0.77
CA ILE A 260 -1.17 -12.26 -0.62
C ILE A 260 -0.09 -13.32 -0.81
N ARG A 261 -0.29 -14.53 -0.26
CA ARG A 261 0.65 -15.66 -0.39
C ARG A 261 0.80 -16.15 -1.81
N PHE A 262 -0.20 -15.96 -2.68
CA PHE A 262 -0.09 -16.26 -4.10
C PHE A 262 1.18 -15.65 -4.71
N HIS A 263 1.51 -14.40 -4.35
CA HIS A 263 2.68 -13.73 -4.89
C HIS A 263 4.02 -14.25 -4.33
N ARG A 264 3.99 -15.08 -3.29
CA ARG A 264 5.20 -15.67 -2.67
C ARG A 264 5.97 -16.56 -3.64
N ALA A 265 5.29 -17.16 -4.62
CA ALA A 265 5.94 -17.97 -5.65
C ALA A 265 6.85 -17.14 -6.58
N PHE A 266 6.69 -15.81 -6.62
CA PHE A 266 7.45 -14.90 -7.48
C PHE A 266 8.52 -14.12 -6.71
N LEU A 267 8.87 -14.54 -5.48
CA LEU A 267 9.90 -13.86 -4.71
C LEU A 267 11.25 -13.95 -5.42
N THR A 268 11.87 -12.81 -5.68
CA THR A 268 13.24 -12.76 -6.19
C THR A 268 14.19 -13.42 -5.19
N PRO A 269 15.09 -14.33 -5.64
CA PRO A 269 16.07 -14.95 -4.77
C PRO A 269 16.90 -13.90 -4.01
N GLY A 270 17.10 -14.11 -2.72
CA GLY A 270 17.84 -13.18 -1.87
C GLY A 270 17.04 -11.99 -1.35
N LEU A 271 15.76 -11.83 -1.69
CA LEU A 271 14.94 -10.78 -1.10
C LEU A 271 14.80 -10.99 0.41
N ARG A 272 15.44 -10.10 1.20
CA ARG A 272 15.48 -10.25 2.66
C ARG A 272 14.32 -9.59 3.39
N SER A 273 13.81 -8.48 2.87
CA SER A 273 12.64 -7.77 3.40
C SER A 273 11.89 -7.02 2.30
N VAL A 274 10.64 -6.67 2.57
CA VAL A 274 9.80 -5.85 1.67
C VAL A 274 10.34 -4.42 1.59
N ARG A 275 10.63 -3.96 0.37
CA ARG A 275 11.11 -2.61 0.06
C ARG A 275 9.93 -1.67 -0.28
N LEU A 276 9.10 -1.37 0.71
CA LEU A 276 7.95 -0.45 0.59
C LEU A 276 8.24 0.85 1.36
N LYS A 277 8.24 1.99 0.67
CA LYS A 277 8.57 3.31 1.24
C LYS A 277 7.46 4.32 1.00
N GLY A 278 7.24 5.21 1.97
CA GLY A 278 6.30 6.33 1.86
C GLY A 278 7.03 7.66 1.67
N TYR A 279 6.52 8.50 0.77
CA TYR A 279 6.99 9.86 0.52
C TYR A 279 5.81 10.81 0.67
N PHE A 280 6.04 11.96 1.32
CA PHE A 280 5.00 12.92 1.64
C PHE A 280 5.45 14.35 1.43
N ALA A 281 4.48 15.22 1.21
CA ALA A 281 4.61 16.66 1.24
C ALA A 281 3.29 17.27 1.74
N PRO A 282 3.27 18.55 2.12
CA PRO A 282 2.03 19.27 2.40
C PRO A 282 1.11 19.30 1.17
N ALA A 283 -0.18 18.98 1.36
CA ALA A 283 -1.20 19.11 0.34
C ALA A 283 -1.63 20.57 0.21
N GLN A 284 -1.80 21.04 -1.02
CA GLN A 284 -2.32 22.37 -1.35
C GLN A 284 -3.82 22.33 -1.63
N THR A 285 -4.32 21.20 -2.14
CA THR A 285 -5.70 21.06 -2.66
C THR A 285 -6.47 19.95 -1.96
N ASP A 286 -6.40 19.92 -0.62
CA ASP A 286 -7.04 18.89 0.20
C ASP A 286 -8.55 18.75 -0.08
N GLY A 287 -8.96 17.54 -0.45
CA GLY A 287 -10.36 17.23 -0.74
C GLY A 287 -10.90 17.80 -2.06
N ALA A 288 -10.07 18.48 -2.87
CA ALA A 288 -10.46 19.05 -4.16
C ALA A 288 -10.55 17.99 -5.27
N ARG A 289 -11.47 17.02 -5.11
CA ARG A 289 -11.60 15.84 -5.98
C ARG A 289 -11.71 16.17 -7.47
N GLU A 290 -12.42 17.24 -7.83
CA GLU A 290 -12.55 17.68 -9.23
C GLU A 290 -11.22 18.15 -9.82
N GLN A 291 -10.40 18.85 -9.02
CA GLN A 291 -9.07 19.28 -9.45
C GLN A 291 -8.15 18.07 -9.63
N HIS A 292 -8.17 17.12 -8.69
CA HIS A 292 -7.42 15.86 -8.82
C HIS A 292 -7.85 15.05 -10.05
N ALA A 293 -9.15 14.99 -10.35
CA ALA A 293 -9.66 14.33 -11.55
C ALA A 293 -9.15 15.00 -12.84
N LYS A 294 -9.12 16.33 -12.89
CA LYS A 294 -8.55 17.09 -14.03
C LYS A 294 -7.06 16.82 -14.19
N LEU A 295 -6.29 16.84 -13.10
CA LEU A 295 -4.86 16.54 -13.11
C LEU A 295 -4.59 15.13 -13.66
N LEU A 296 -5.34 14.13 -13.20
CA LEU A 296 -5.23 12.76 -13.70
C LEU A 296 -5.60 12.67 -15.20
N ALA A 297 -6.68 13.32 -15.63
CA ALA A 297 -7.08 13.32 -17.03
C ALA A 297 -6.01 13.96 -17.94
N SER A 298 -5.44 15.10 -17.52
CA SER A 298 -4.33 15.76 -18.22
C SER A 298 -3.08 14.86 -18.28
N PHE A 299 -2.74 14.22 -17.15
CA PHE A 299 -1.63 13.27 -17.08
C PHE A 299 -1.81 12.09 -18.03
N PHE A 300 -2.97 11.44 -18.06
CA PHE A 300 -3.24 10.31 -18.95
C PHE A 300 -3.30 10.70 -20.42
N THR A 301 -3.81 11.88 -20.74
CA THR A 301 -3.81 12.40 -22.12
C THR A 301 -2.39 12.52 -22.65
N GLU A 302 -1.49 13.07 -21.84
CA GLU A 302 -0.08 13.21 -22.19
C GLU A 302 0.64 11.84 -22.26
N SER A 303 0.34 10.94 -21.32
CA SER A 303 0.81 9.55 -21.33
C SER A 303 0.50 8.87 -22.67
N PHE A 304 -0.77 8.95 -23.06
CA PHE A 304 -1.28 8.31 -24.26
C PHE A 304 -0.66 8.92 -25.51
N ARG A 305 -0.48 10.24 -25.55
CA ARG A 305 0.22 10.93 -26.66
C ARG A 305 1.64 10.37 -26.84
N LEU A 306 2.41 10.29 -25.76
CA LEU A 306 3.79 9.79 -25.78
C LEU A 306 3.86 8.30 -26.18
N GLU A 307 2.93 7.48 -25.70
CA GLU A 307 2.86 6.07 -26.10
C GLU A 307 2.52 5.90 -27.59
N ARG A 308 1.61 6.74 -28.11
CA ARG A 308 1.24 6.73 -29.53
C ARG A 308 2.42 7.10 -30.43
N GLU A 309 3.23 8.06 -30.00
CA GLU A 309 4.44 8.51 -30.71
C GLU A 309 5.53 7.42 -30.74
N ARG A 310 5.60 6.56 -29.71
CA ARG A 310 6.49 5.39 -29.69
C ARG A 310 6.04 4.25 -30.60
N GLY A 311 4.81 4.34 -31.13
CA GLY A 311 4.17 3.28 -31.89
C GLY A 311 3.47 2.29 -30.96
N VAL A 312 2.21 1.97 -31.27
CA VAL A 312 1.48 0.92 -30.55
C VAL A 312 2.14 -0.41 -30.93
N PRO A 313 2.64 -1.21 -29.97
CA PRO A 313 3.16 -2.53 -30.29
C PRO A 313 2.07 -3.36 -30.98
N PRO A 314 2.43 -4.27 -31.89
CA PRO A 314 1.45 -5.10 -32.58
C PRO A 314 0.56 -5.83 -31.57
N LEU A 315 -0.72 -5.96 -31.90
CA LEU A 315 -1.68 -6.63 -31.04
C LEU A 315 -1.18 -8.05 -30.70
N PRO A 316 -1.58 -8.59 -29.53
CA PRO A 316 -1.18 -9.93 -29.09
C PRO A 316 -1.47 -11.07 -30.08
N GLU A 317 -2.30 -10.82 -31.10
CA GLU A 317 -2.56 -11.71 -32.24
C GLU A 317 -1.28 -12.15 -32.95
N ALA A 318 -0.26 -11.27 -33.02
CA ALA A 318 1.05 -11.61 -33.56
C ALA A 318 1.77 -12.72 -32.77
N PHE A 319 1.37 -12.95 -31.51
CA PHE A 319 1.87 -14.01 -30.63
C PHE A 319 0.90 -15.19 -30.51
N GLY A 320 -0.09 -15.29 -31.41
CA GLY A 320 -1.10 -16.35 -31.38
C GLY A 320 -2.12 -16.22 -30.25
N MET A 321 -2.12 -15.11 -29.49
CA MET A 321 -3.15 -14.84 -28.50
C MET A 321 -4.44 -14.44 -29.22
N LYS A 322 -5.57 -15.00 -28.78
CA LYS A 322 -6.88 -14.67 -29.33
C LYS A 322 -7.62 -13.76 -28.37
N GLU A 323 -8.26 -12.72 -28.91
CA GLU A 323 -9.17 -11.88 -28.15
C GLU A 323 -10.36 -12.73 -27.64
N PHE A 324 -10.61 -12.66 -26.34
CA PHE A 324 -11.83 -13.20 -25.75
C PHE A 324 -12.91 -12.11 -25.75
N ASP A 325 -13.95 -12.32 -26.55
CA ASP A 325 -15.12 -11.45 -26.60
C ASP A 325 -16.37 -12.24 -26.20
N THR A 326 -16.90 -11.93 -25.02
CA THR A 326 -18.09 -12.59 -24.45
C THR A 326 -19.29 -12.53 -25.40
N HIS A 327 -19.43 -11.48 -26.21
CA HIS A 327 -20.52 -11.38 -27.17
C HIS A 327 -20.38 -12.44 -28.28
N LYS A 328 -19.17 -12.64 -28.81
CA LYS A 328 -18.87 -13.69 -29.82
C LYS A 328 -19.18 -15.09 -29.29
N TYR A 329 -18.97 -15.35 -28.00
CA TYR A 329 -19.18 -16.67 -27.39
C TYR A 329 -20.58 -16.91 -26.79
N SER A 330 -21.39 -15.85 -26.58
CA SER A 330 -22.73 -15.98 -25.99
C SER A 330 -23.81 -16.49 -26.95
N HIS A 331 -23.63 -16.33 -28.27
CA HIS A 331 -24.60 -16.75 -29.29
C HIS A 331 -24.73 -18.28 -29.47
N GLY A 332 -23.83 -19.08 -28.90
CA GLY A 332 -23.84 -20.55 -29.04
C GLY A 332 -24.78 -21.31 -28.09
N LEU A 333 -25.36 -20.65 -27.09
CA LEU A 333 -26.13 -21.33 -26.02
C LEU A 333 -27.66 -21.23 -26.18
N SER A 334 -28.17 -20.44 -27.13
CA SER A 334 -29.60 -20.07 -27.21
C SER A 334 -30.53 -21.08 -27.89
N ASN A 335 -30.04 -22.03 -28.71
CA ASN A 335 -30.92 -22.78 -29.63
C ASN A 335 -31.06 -24.29 -29.39
N LYS A 336 -30.63 -24.84 -28.24
CA LYS A 336 -30.69 -26.30 -28.00
C LYS A 336 -31.87 -26.83 -27.16
N SER A 337 -32.86 -26.02 -26.77
CA SER A 337 -33.82 -26.44 -25.71
C SER A 337 -35.31 -26.64 -26.09
N THR A 338 -35.73 -26.59 -27.36
CA THR A 338 -37.20 -26.63 -27.66
C THR A 338 -37.67 -27.59 -28.74
N LYS A 339 -36.88 -28.60 -29.12
CA LYS A 339 -37.37 -29.71 -29.95
C LYS A 339 -37.15 -31.05 -29.25
N ASP A 340 -38.07 -31.46 -28.36
CA ASP A 340 -38.35 -32.89 -28.06
C ASP A 340 -39.42 -33.13 -26.98
N LYS A 341 -40.57 -32.42 -27.03
CA LYS A 341 -41.74 -32.77 -26.18
C LYS A 341 -43.07 -32.89 -26.92
N SER A 342 -43.03 -33.14 -28.23
CA SER A 342 -44.24 -33.30 -29.04
C SER A 342 -44.28 -34.62 -29.82
N GLN A 343 -43.94 -35.74 -29.17
CA GLN A 343 -44.34 -37.08 -29.61
C GLN A 343 -44.49 -37.98 -28.37
N LYS A 344 -45.70 -38.02 -27.80
CA LYS A 344 -46.27 -39.20 -27.14
C LYS A 344 -47.74 -39.00 -26.89
#